data_AF-A0AAJ2ISX5-F1
#
_entry.id   AF-A0AAJ2ISX5-F1
#
_cell.length_a   1.000
_cell.length_b   1.000
_cell.length_c   1.000
_cell.angle_alpha   90.00
_cell.angle_beta   90.00
_cell.angle_gamma   90.00
#
_symmetry.space_group_name_H-M   'P 1'
#
loop_
_entity.id
_entity.type
_entity.pdbx_description
1 polymer ?
#
loop_
_entity_poly.entity_id
_entity_poly.type
_entity_poly.pdbx_seq_one_letter_code
_entity_poly.pdbx_strand_id
1 'polypeptide(L)'
;MTSAIWQQHSTQADTEIDKDNGTANTYITVTAPTTDNLYLTQAPDFNFANTEASTKGSITTGGTVPYSIVNITGNANGYNLQQKISDFTGTIDGQATTLPLKFFKITVADNSSGTIKGSNAVNILGQAGRILTGQTNAQGNQSSGAATAEIQLDTTQTIKPGAYQATLTNTLVQGL
;
A
#
# COMPACT_ATOMS: atom_id res chain seq x y z
N MET A 1 18.37 3.19 -33.66
CA MET A 1 18.00 2.06 -32.78
C MET A 1 19.24 1.65 -32.01
N THR A 2 19.36 2.07 -30.76
CA THR A 2 20.51 1.75 -29.89
C THR A 2 20.12 0.58 -28.99
N SER A 3 20.75 -0.57 -29.21
CA SER A 3 20.55 -1.78 -28.39
C SER A 3 21.25 -1.60 -27.05
N ALA A 4 20.53 -1.77 -25.95
CA ALA A 4 21.12 -1.81 -24.61
C ALA A 4 21.98 -3.07 -24.48
N ILE A 5 23.28 -2.89 -24.26
CA ILE A 5 24.20 -3.98 -23.94
C ILE A 5 23.98 -4.32 -22.47
N TRP A 6 23.33 -5.46 -22.21
CA TRP A 6 23.31 -6.06 -20.88
C TRP A 6 24.72 -6.58 -20.59
N GLN A 7 25.47 -5.85 -19.77
CA GLN A 7 26.76 -6.32 -19.28
C GLN A 7 26.51 -7.45 -18.27
N GLN A 8 26.56 -8.69 -18.75
CA GLN A 8 26.54 -9.87 -17.90
C GLN A 8 27.87 -9.91 -17.14
N HIS A 9 27.85 -9.55 -15.85
CA HIS A 9 28.98 -9.84 -14.97
C HIS A 9 29.06 -11.35 -14.78
N SER A 10 30.03 -12.00 -15.44
CA SER A 10 30.32 -13.41 -15.24
C SER A 10 30.69 -13.66 -13.78
N THR A 11 29.90 -14.49 -13.11
CA THR A 11 30.25 -15.09 -11.83
C THR A 11 31.42 -16.04 -12.05
N GLN A 12 32.63 -15.67 -11.63
CA GLN A 12 33.78 -16.57 -11.68
C GLN A 12 33.71 -17.49 -10.45
N ALA A 13 33.59 -18.79 -10.70
CA ALA A 13 33.82 -19.81 -9.68
C ALA A 13 35.32 -20.10 -9.62
N ASP A 14 35.85 -20.38 -8.43
CA ASP A 14 37.18 -20.96 -8.31
C ASP A 14 37.17 -22.35 -8.97
N THR A 15 37.98 -22.54 -10.02
CA THR A 15 38.02 -23.80 -10.77
C THR A 15 39.02 -24.81 -10.21
N GLU A 16 39.82 -24.46 -9.21
CA GLU A 16 40.78 -25.38 -8.60
C GLU A 16 40.58 -25.53 -7.08
N ILE A 17 40.07 -26.70 -6.69
CA ILE A 17 40.29 -27.25 -5.35
C ILE A 17 41.71 -27.82 -5.36
N ASP A 18 42.65 -27.18 -4.66
CA ASP A 18 44.01 -27.72 -4.51
C ASP A 18 44.16 -28.61 -3.27
N LYS A 19 45.31 -29.26 -3.15
CA LYS A 19 45.66 -30.20 -2.07
C LYS A 19 45.72 -29.57 -0.66
N ASP A 20 45.67 -28.24 -0.56
CA ASP A 20 45.81 -27.48 0.68
C ASP A 20 44.50 -26.77 1.08
N ASN A 21 43.47 -26.74 0.20
CA ASN A 21 42.20 -26.05 0.46
C ASN A 21 40.98 -26.87 0.00
N GLY A 22 40.17 -27.36 0.96
CA GLY A 22 39.04 -28.27 0.71
C GLY A 22 37.71 -27.64 0.27
N THR A 23 37.67 -26.36 -0.12
CA THR A 23 36.43 -25.65 -0.46
C THR A 23 36.62 -24.67 -1.62
N ALA A 24 35.75 -24.74 -2.64
CA ALA A 24 35.64 -23.76 -3.71
C ALA A 24 34.51 -22.75 -3.42
N ASN A 25 34.78 -21.45 -3.56
CA ASN A 25 33.77 -20.40 -3.40
C ASN A 25 33.11 -20.08 -4.75
N THR A 26 31.78 -19.98 -4.75
CA THR A 26 31.01 -19.48 -5.89
C THR A 26 30.37 -18.15 -5.51
N TYR A 27 30.56 -17.15 -6.35
CA TYR A 27 29.95 -15.83 -6.17
C TYR A 27 28.76 -15.70 -7.13
N ILE A 28 27.58 -15.33 -6.63
CA ILE A 28 26.41 -15.05 -7.48
C ILE A 28 26.17 -13.54 -7.46
N THR A 29 26.21 -12.90 -8.63
CA THR A 29 25.87 -11.48 -8.78
C THR A 29 24.47 -11.37 -9.38
N VAL A 30 23.54 -10.81 -8.61
CA VAL A 30 22.19 -10.48 -9.10
C VAL A 30 22.12 -8.97 -9.27
N THR A 31 21.78 -8.51 -10.48
CA THR A 31 21.51 -7.10 -10.73
C THR A 31 20.00 -6.90 -10.66
N ALA A 32 19.53 -6.09 -9.70
CA ALA A 32 18.12 -5.70 -9.65
C ALA A 32 17.77 -4.83 -10.87
N PRO A 33 16.52 -4.86 -11.37
CA PRO A 33 16.06 -3.94 -12.41
C PRO A 33 16.37 -2.48 -12.04
N THR A 34 16.53 -1.59 -13.01
CA THR A 34 16.79 -0.16 -12.75
C THR A 34 15.51 0.68 -12.67
N THR A 35 14.35 0.08 -12.97
CA THR A 35 13.01 0.66 -12.92
C THR A 35 12.05 -0.27 -12.17
N ASP A 36 10.99 0.28 -11.57
CA ASP A 36 9.95 -0.48 -10.86
C ASP A 36 10.43 -1.26 -9.64
N ASN A 37 11.40 -0.72 -8.91
CA ASN A 37 11.98 -1.38 -7.74
C ASN A 37 11.16 -1.19 -6.44
N LEU A 38 10.09 -0.39 -6.49
CA LEU A 38 9.19 -0.15 -5.38
C LEU A 38 7.76 -0.09 -5.91
N TYR A 39 6.93 -1.07 -5.59
CA TYR A 39 5.56 -1.14 -6.10
C TYR A 39 4.60 -1.83 -5.15
N LEU A 40 3.34 -1.40 -5.22
CA LEU A 40 2.22 -1.96 -4.48
C LEU A 40 1.61 -3.13 -5.27
N THR A 41 1.63 -4.33 -4.70
CA THR A 41 1.08 -5.54 -5.33
C THR A 41 -0.33 -5.87 -4.88
N GLN A 42 -0.71 -5.41 -3.67
CA GLN A 42 -2.03 -5.66 -3.11
C GLN A 42 -2.48 -4.49 -2.24
N ALA A 43 -3.76 -4.15 -2.33
CA ALA A 43 -4.43 -3.16 -1.50
C ALA A 43 -5.83 -3.67 -1.08
N PRO A 44 -6.34 -3.30 0.11
CA PRO A 44 -7.68 -3.63 0.55
C PRO A 44 -8.75 -2.88 -0.24
N ASP A 45 -9.87 -3.57 -0.43
CA ASP A 45 -11.17 -2.94 -0.61
C ASP A 45 -11.89 -2.86 0.73
N PHE A 46 -12.79 -1.89 0.88
CA PHE A 46 -13.58 -1.69 2.09
C PHE A 46 -15.06 -1.68 1.75
N ASN A 47 -15.83 -2.54 2.42
CA ASN A 47 -17.28 -2.63 2.24
C ASN A 47 -17.98 -2.36 3.56
N PHE A 48 -18.74 -1.26 3.61
CA PHE A 48 -19.49 -0.83 4.79
C PHE A 48 -20.89 -1.49 4.90
N ALA A 49 -21.21 -2.40 3.98
CA ALA A 49 -22.51 -3.07 3.88
C ALA A 49 -23.68 -2.06 3.91
N ASN A 50 -24.88 -2.55 4.24
CA ASN A 50 -26.05 -1.69 4.39
C ASN A 50 -25.95 -0.92 5.72
N THR A 51 -26.01 0.41 5.63
CA THR A 51 -25.99 1.31 6.78
C THR A 51 -27.22 2.21 6.72
N GLU A 52 -27.92 2.34 7.84
CA GLU A 52 -29.04 3.27 7.97
C GLU A 52 -28.56 4.71 7.81
N ALA A 53 -29.25 5.51 6.98
CA ALA A 53 -28.92 6.93 6.76
C ALA A 53 -29.01 7.78 8.04
N SER A 54 -29.71 7.28 9.06
CA SER A 54 -29.85 7.90 10.38
C SER A 54 -28.74 7.54 11.37
N THR A 55 -27.79 6.67 10.97
CA THR A 55 -26.70 6.22 11.83
C THR A 55 -25.91 7.41 12.36
N LYS A 56 -25.84 7.52 13.68
CA LYS A 56 -25.04 8.53 14.37
C LYS A 56 -23.72 7.92 14.82
N GLY A 57 -22.63 8.66 14.60
CA GLY A 57 -21.29 8.22 14.98
C GLY A 57 -20.57 7.47 13.85
N SER A 58 -19.46 6.85 14.21
CA SER A 58 -18.57 6.19 13.26
C SER A 58 -19.00 4.76 12.96
N ILE A 59 -18.84 4.34 11.71
CA ILE A 59 -19.00 2.96 11.26
C ILE A 59 -17.62 2.48 10.81
N THR A 60 -17.27 1.25 11.15
CA THR A 60 -15.97 0.66 10.81
C THR A 60 -16.15 -0.61 9.99
N THR A 61 -15.20 -0.87 9.10
CA THR A 61 -15.11 -2.13 8.37
C THR A 61 -13.66 -2.55 8.17
N GLY A 62 -13.42 -3.86 8.18
CA GLY A 62 -12.11 -4.43 7.84
C GLY A 62 -11.87 -4.39 6.34
N GLY A 63 -10.62 -4.17 5.95
CA GLY A 63 -10.18 -4.34 4.57
C GLY A 63 -10.18 -5.81 4.17
N THR A 64 -10.40 -6.08 2.88
CA THR A 64 -10.40 -7.45 2.34
C THR A 64 -9.06 -8.17 2.49
N VAL A 65 -7.96 -7.42 2.41
CA VAL A 65 -6.58 -7.92 2.46
C VAL A 65 -5.63 -6.86 3.03
N PRO A 66 -4.48 -7.23 3.62
CA PRO A 66 -3.43 -6.27 3.95
C PRO A 66 -2.83 -5.60 2.70
N TYR A 67 -2.07 -4.53 2.89
CA TYR A 67 -1.22 -3.98 1.83
C TYR A 67 0.00 -4.88 1.63
N SER A 68 0.32 -5.21 0.38
CA SER A 68 1.57 -5.91 0.03
C SER A 68 2.40 -5.01 -0.88
N ILE A 69 3.65 -4.80 -0.50
CA ILE A 69 4.59 -3.91 -1.18
C ILE A 69 5.88 -4.66 -1.41
N VAL A 70 6.40 -4.56 -2.64
CA VAL A 70 7.72 -5.08 -2.98
C VAL A 70 8.70 -3.92 -3.05
N ASN A 71 9.81 -4.04 -2.32
CA ASN A 71 10.92 -3.09 -2.36
C ASN A 71 12.24 -3.83 -2.63
N ILE A 72 12.73 -3.71 -3.86
CA ILE A 72 14.02 -4.26 -4.32
C ILE A 72 14.98 -3.14 -4.71
N THR A 73 14.75 -1.91 -4.24
CA THR A 73 15.59 -0.74 -4.56
C THR A 73 17.02 -0.87 -4.07
N GLY A 74 17.27 -1.75 -3.07
CA GLY A 74 18.58 -1.91 -2.45
C GLY A 74 19.02 -0.72 -1.59
N ASN A 75 18.22 0.36 -1.51
CA ASN A 75 18.52 1.52 -0.69
C ASN A 75 17.92 1.38 0.72
N ALA A 76 18.52 2.09 1.68
CA ALA A 76 18.11 2.13 3.09
C ALA A 76 17.11 3.27 3.39
N ASN A 77 16.55 3.93 2.37
CA ASN A 77 15.79 5.17 2.54
C ASN A 77 14.32 4.93 2.93
N GLY A 78 13.88 3.66 2.98
CA GLY A 78 12.49 3.32 3.29
C GLY A 78 11.51 3.88 2.25
N TYR A 79 10.22 3.84 2.59
CA TYR A 79 9.15 4.36 1.75
C TYR A 79 7.92 4.71 2.57
N ASN A 80 7.01 5.47 1.98
CA ASN A 80 5.67 5.67 2.53
C ASN A 80 4.58 5.45 1.48
N LEU A 81 3.45 4.90 1.93
CA LEU A 81 2.25 4.78 1.12
C LEU A 81 1.27 5.85 1.57
N GLN A 82 0.91 6.71 0.61
CA GLN A 82 -0.11 7.73 0.77
C GLN A 82 -1.39 7.29 0.08
N GLN A 83 -2.51 7.62 0.70
CA GLN A 83 -3.83 7.37 0.14
C GLN A 83 -4.66 8.63 0.13
N LYS A 84 -5.49 8.73 -0.91
CA LYS A 84 -6.57 9.71 -1.01
C LYS A 84 -7.82 8.97 -1.45
N ILE A 85 -8.96 9.27 -0.85
CA ILE A 85 -10.26 8.80 -1.33
C ILE A 85 -10.98 9.90 -2.10
N SER A 86 -11.64 9.53 -3.19
CA SER A 86 -12.59 10.42 -3.87
C SER A 86 -13.84 10.63 -3.03
N ASP A 87 -14.71 11.52 -3.47
CA ASP A 87 -16.07 11.59 -2.93
C ASP A 87 -16.81 10.27 -3.20
N PHE A 88 -17.69 9.91 -2.27
CA PHE A 88 -18.62 8.79 -2.42
C PHE A 88 -19.78 9.23 -3.28
N THR A 89 -19.92 8.64 -4.47
CA THR A 89 -20.94 9.02 -5.45
C THR A 89 -21.81 7.83 -5.82
N GLY A 90 -23.07 8.10 -6.11
CA GLY A 90 -24.06 7.12 -6.54
C GLY A 90 -25.06 7.75 -7.50
N THR A 91 -25.78 6.92 -8.26
CA THR A 91 -26.90 7.37 -9.09
C THR A 91 -28.21 7.01 -8.38
N ILE A 92 -28.84 7.99 -7.73
CA ILE A 92 -30.06 7.81 -6.94
C ILE A 92 -31.21 8.52 -7.64
N ASP A 93 -32.29 7.80 -7.93
CA ASP A 93 -33.43 8.31 -8.71
C ASP A 93 -33.02 8.93 -10.06
N GLY A 94 -32.00 8.35 -10.70
CA GLY A 94 -31.46 8.84 -11.98
C GLY A 94 -30.58 10.09 -11.88
N GLN A 95 -30.24 10.54 -10.67
CA GLN A 95 -29.41 11.73 -10.42
C GLN A 95 -28.09 11.37 -9.74
N ALA A 96 -26.99 11.98 -10.21
CA ALA A 96 -25.71 11.90 -9.54
C ALA A 96 -25.83 12.53 -8.15
N THR A 97 -25.54 11.75 -7.12
CA THR A 97 -25.68 12.14 -5.71
C THR A 97 -24.39 11.80 -4.98
N THR A 98 -23.90 12.74 -4.16
CA THR A 98 -22.75 12.54 -3.30
C THR A 98 -23.21 12.20 -1.88
N LEU A 99 -22.61 11.19 -1.26
CA LEU A 99 -22.85 10.86 0.14
C LEU A 99 -22.13 11.89 1.04
N PRO A 100 -22.85 12.65 1.88
CA PRO A 100 -22.23 13.58 2.80
C PRO A 100 -21.48 12.82 3.92
N LEU A 101 -20.16 13.04 3.99
CA LEU A 101 -19.29 12.46 5.01
C LEU A 101 -18.57 13.56 5.79
N LYS A 102 -18.42 13.37 7.11
CA LYS A 102 -17.54 14.20 7.94
C LYS A 102 -16.07 13.83 7.77
N PHE A 103 -15.80 12.54 7.64
CA PHE A 103 -14.46 12.01 7.39
C PHE A 103 -14.52 10.60 6.81
N PHE A 104 -13.39 10.21 6.22
CA PHE A 104 -13.07 8.83 5.89
C PHE A 104 -11.65 8.58 6.40
N LYS A 105 -11.52 7.74 7.43
CA LYS A 105 -10.23 7.45 8.07
C LYS A 105 -9.77 6.03 7.77
N ILE A 106 -8.46 5.88 7.64
CA ILE A 106 -7.79 4.58 7.51
C ILE A 106 -6.90 4.36 8.73
N THR A 107 -7.01 3.16 9.31
CA THR A 107 -6.05 2.62 10.25
C THR A 107 -5.37 1.42 9.61
N VAL A 108 -4.05 1.36 9.68
CA VAL A 108 -3.25 0.19 9.27
C VAL A 108 -2.45 -0.25 10.48
N ALA A 109 -2.47 -1.54 10.77
CA ALA A 109 -1.63 -2.10 11.81
C ALA A 109 -0.19 -2.31 11.32
N ASP A 110 0.76 -2.25 12.25
CA ASP A 110 2.13 -2.69 12.03
C ASP A 110 2.15 -4.16 11.58
N ASN A 111 3.19 -4.53 10.83
CA ASN A 111 3.46 -5.94 10.61
C ASN A 111 4.28 -6.54 11.75
N SER A 112 4.27 -7.87 11.86
CA SER A 112 4.93 -8.60 12.95
C SER A 112 6.46 -8.47 12.93
N SER A 113 7.06 -8.27 11.77
CA SER A 113 8.51 -8.08 11.60
C SER A 113 8.97 -6.66 11.94
N GLY A 114 8.05 -5.71 12.13
CA GLY A 114 8.35 -4.30 12.41
C GLY A 114 8.92 -3.52 11.22
N THR A 115 8.97 -4.12 10.03
CA THR A 115 9.45 -3.48 8.80
C THR A 115 8.42 -2.54 8.19
N ILE A 116 7.12 -2.77 8.43
CA ILE A 116 6.05 -1.84 8.06
C ILE A 116 5.45 -1.28 9.35
N LYS A 117 5.46 0.05 9.44
CA LYS A 117 4.75 0.82 10.46
C LYS A 117 3.45 1.34 9.88
N GLY A 118 2.35 0.85 10.43
CA GLY A 118 1.02 1.33 10.08
C GLY A 118 0.73 2.68 10.73
N SER A 119 -0.38 3.30 10.35
CA SER A 119 -0.83 4.57 10.92
C SER A 119 -2.21 4.41 11.54
N ASN A 120 -2.54 5.26 12.51
CA ASN A 120 -3.83 5.21 13.21
C ASN A 120 -4.73 6.38 12.78
N ALA A 121 -5.96 6.05 12.37
CA ALA A 121 -7.06 7.01 12.15
C ALA A 121 -6.73 8.18 11.20
N VAL A 122 -6.02 7.91 10.10
CA VAL A 122 -5.59 8.91 9.12
C VAL A 122 -6.78 9.31 8.24
N ASN A 123 -7.23 10.56 8.32
CA ASN A 123 -8.27 11.08 7.42
C ASN A 123 -7.73 11.32 6.02
N ILE A 124 -8.36 10.69 5.02
CA ILE A 124 -7.99 10.76 3.61
C ILE A 124 -9.11 11.30 2.71
N LEU A 125 -10.21 11.76 3.30
CA LEU A 125 -11.30 12.42 2.57
C LEU A 125 -10.84 13.80 2.09
N GLY A 126 -10.83 14.01 0.77
CA GLY A 126 -10.45 15.29 0.15
C GLY A 126 -8.94 15.58 0.16
N GLN A 127 -8.12 14.80 0.87
CA GLN A 127 -6.68 15.01 1.04
C GLN A 127 -5.90 13.70 0.99
N ALA A 128 -4.64 13.77 0.56
CA ALA A 128 -3.74 12.63 0.68
C ALA A 128 -3.24 12.51 2.13
N GLY A 129 -3.22 11.29 2.67
CA GLY A 129 -2.67 10.99 3.98
C GLY A 129 -1.73 9.79 3.93
N ARG A 130 -0.62 9.87 4.65
CA ARG A 130 0.30 8.74 4.82
C ARG A 130 -0.34 7.71 5.74
N ILE A 131 -0.60 6.51 5.22
CA ILE A 131 -1.29 5.43 5.94
C ILE A 131 -0.35 4.35 6.47
N LEU A 132 0.84 4.21 5.87
CA LEU A 132 1.90 3.35 6.38
C LEU A 132 3.28 3.82 5.91
N THR A 133 4.31 3.32 6.57
CA THR A 133 5.71 3.59 6.30
C THR A 133 6.50 2.28 6.29
N GLY A 134 7.15 1.97 5.16
CA GLY A 134 8.19 0.96 5.12
C GLY A 134 9.47 1.52 5.71
N GLN A 135 9.95 0.91 6.78
CA GLN A 135 11.19 1.29 7.44
C GLN A 135 12.41 1.01 6.55
N THR A 136 13.58 1.52 6.95
CA THR A 136 14.86 1.31 6.25
C THR A 136 15.17 -0.15 5.90
N ASN A 137 14.72 -1.10 6.71
CA ASN A 137 14.92 -2.53 6.52
C ASN A 137 13.75 -3.23 5.77
N ALA A 138 12.77 -2.49 5.26
CA ALA A 138 11.61 -3.04 4.55
C ALA A 138 11.94 -3.41 3.10
N GLN A 139 12.78 -4.44 2.94
CA GLN A 139 13.20 -4.98 1.64
C GLN A 139 12.44 -6.25 1.27
N GLY A 140 12.42 -6.57 -0.03
CA GLY A 140 11.69 -7.72 -0.58
C GLY A 140 10.18 -7.50 -0.54
N ASN A 141 9.42 -8.60 -0.51
CA ASN A 141 7.97 -8.56 -0.39
C ASN A 141 7.58 -8.45 1.09
N GLN A 142 6.92 -7.35 1.44
CA GLN A 142 6.44 -7.06 2.78
C GLN A 142 4.91 -6.91 2.75
N SER A 143 4.27 -7.44 3.79
CA SER A 143 2.84 -7.27 4.01
C SER A 143 2.62 -6.46 5.29
N SER A 144 1.67 -5.52 5.26
CA SER A 144 1.26 -4.77 6.44
C SER A 144 0.48 -5.66 7.42
N GLY A 145 0.17 -5.12 8.61
CA GLY A 145 -0.92 -5.66 9.40
C GLY A 145 -2.29 -5.38 8.75
N ALA A 146 -3.36 -5.74 9.45
CA ALA A 146 -4.72 -5.51 9.00
C ALA A 146 -4.99 -4.01 8.76
N ALA A 147 -5.80 -3.72 7.74
CA ALA A 147 -6.30 -2.39 7.46
C ALA A 147 -7.79 -2.29 7.84
N THR A 148 -8.18 -1.17 8.42
CA THR A 148 -9.56 -0.87 8.82
C THR A 148 -9.92 0.52 8.31
N ALA A 149 -11.11 0.64 7.73
CA ALA A 149 -11.67 1.93 7.35
C ALA A 149 -12.77 2.35 8.31
N GLU A 150 -12.86 3.65 8.57
CA GLU A 150 -13.85 4.29 9.42
C GLU A 150 -14.52 5.43 8.66
N ILE A 151 -15.85 5.43 8.60
CA ILE A 151 -16.62 6.55 8.05
C ILE A 151 -17.52 7.15 9.11
N GLN A 152 -17.77 8.45 8.98
CA GLN A 152 -18.86 9.10 9.70
C GLN A 152 -19.70 9.91 8.73
N LEU A 153 -20.99 9.59 8.67
CA LEU A 153 -21.98 10.32 7.90
C LEU A 153 -22.14 11.74 8.44
N ASP A 154 -22.31 12.72 7.55
CA ASP A 154 -22.72 14.06 7.93
C ASP A 154 -24.25 14.17 7.97
N THR A 155 -24.82 13.79 9.11
CA THR A 155 -26.28 13.81 9.34
C THR A 155 -26.87 15.23 9.45
N THR A 156 -26.06 16.29 9.30
CA THR A 156 -26.58 17.66 9.17
C THR A 156 -27.08 17.96 7.75
N GLN A 157 -26.67 17.14 6.78
CA GLN A 157 -27.10 17.22 5.39
C GLN A 157 -28.13 16.13 5.09
N THR A 158 -28.94 16.33 4.05
CA THR A 158 -29.88 15.30 3.59
C THR A 158 -29.13 14.14 2.96
N ILE A 159 -29.30 12.95 3.52
CA ILE A 159 -28.71 11.70 3.00
C ILE A 159 -29.80 10.95 2.25
N LYS A 160 -29.63 10.77 0.94
CA LYS A 160 -30.54 9.96 0.13
C LYS A 160 -30.17 8.47 0.27
N PRO A 161 -31.12 7.57 0.58
CA PRO A 161 -30.85 6.13 0.58
C PRO A 161 -30.41 5.64 -0.80
N GLY A 162 -29.41 4.76 -0.83
CA GLY A 162 -28.93 4.14 -2.06
C GLY A 162 -27.49 3.64 -1.97
N ALA A 163 -26.97 3.14 -3.09
CA ALA A 163 -25.60 2.63 -3.17
C ALA A 163 -24.63 3.74 -3.59
N TYR A 164 -23.51 3.84 -2.87
CA TYR A 164 -22.44 4.80 -3.12
C TYR A 164 -21.10 4.07 -3.25
N GLN A 165 -20.24 4.60 -4.10
CA GLN A 165 -18.89 4.09 -4.32
C GLN A 165 -17.88 5.24 -4.35
N ALA A 166 -16.65 4.95 -3.96
CA ALA A 166 -15.52 5.87 -4.04
C ALA A 166 -14.28 5.11 -4.50
N THR A 167 -13.32 5.83 -5.06
CA THR A 167 -12.04 5.28 -5.50
C THR A 167 -10.94 5.68 -4.52
N LEU A 168 -10.20 4.68 -4.03
CA LEU A 168 -8.95 4.88 -3.31
C LEU A 168 -7.80 5.01 -4.30
N THR A 169 -7.11 6.14 -4.26
CA THR A 169 -5.86 6.35 -5.02
C THR A 169 -4.69 6.11 -4.10
N ASN A 170 -3.80 5.19 -4.50
CA ASN A 170 -2.58 4.85 -3.78
C ASN A 170 -1.38 5.54 -4.43
N THR A 171 -0.51 6.13 -3.63
CA THR A 171 0.75 6.73 -4.10
C THR A 171 1.88 6.26 -3.23
N LEU A 172 2.83 5.54 -3.84
CA LEU A 172 4.00 5.00 -3.16
C LEU A 172 5.19 5.93 -3.39
N VAL A 173 5.77 6.42 -2.31
CA VAL A 173 6.83 7.45 -2.33
C VAL A 173 8.09 6.87 -1.69
N GLN A 174 9.23 6.97 -2.37
CA GLN A 174 10.52 6.62 -1.77
C GLN A 174 10.94 7.67 -0.75
N GLY A 175 11.53 7.21 0.36
CA GLY A 175 11.89 8.08 1.48
C GLY A 175 10.85 8.03 2.62
N LEU A 176 11.35 8.21 3.84
CA LEU A 176 10.56 8.35 5.06
C LEU A 176 9.95 9.75 5.22
#